data_AF-A0A6U0QPK6-F1
#
_entry.id   AF-A0A6U0QPK6-F1
#
_cell.length_a   1.000
_cell.length_b   1.000
_cell.length_c   1.000
_cell.angle_alpha   90.00
_cell.angle_beta   90.00
_cell.angle_gamma   90.00
#
_symmetry.space_group_name_H-M   'P 1'
#
loop_
_entity.id
_entity.type
_entity.pdbx_description
1 polymer ?
#
loop_
_entity_poly.entity_id
_entity_poly.type
_entity_poly.pdbx_seq_one_letter_code
_entity_poly.pdbx_strand_id
1 'polypeptide(L)'
;MAGILAADRGALMMKIYHASGFALAGLVPAAMVIPGGVLPIDLALGVALPVHSHIGLNFVISDYVPKAVAPATRAGLLGVTCLTLAGLLKLNVQGEGVTKTAKRLWTK
;
A
#
# COMPACT_ATOMS: atom_id res chain seq x y z
N MET A 1 -18.95 2.43 5.35
CA MET A 1 -18.39 1.35 4.49
C MET A 1 -18.16 1.77 3.04
N ALA A 2 -18.99 2.63 2.45
CA ALA A 2 -18.83 3.08 1.06
C ALA A 2 -17.47 3.75 0.74
N GLY A 3 -16.86 4.44 1.71
CA GLY A 3 -15.60 5.16 1.50
C GLY A 3 -14.36 4.27 1.29
N ILE A 4 -14.33 3.04 1.81
CA ILE A 4 -13.20 2.13 1.60
C ILE A 4 -13.34 1.39 0.27
N LEU A 5 -14.56 0.98 -0.09
CA LEU A 5 -14.79 0.30 -1.37
C LEU A 5 -14.67 1.24 -2.58
N ALA A 6 -15.08 2.50 -2.45
CA ALA A 6 -14.88 3.54 -3.47
C ALA A 6 -13.89 4.58 -2.95
N ALA A 7 -12.66 4.15 -2.72
CA ALA A 7 -11.62 4.94 -2.06
C ALA A 7 -11.12 6.14 -2.89
N ASP A 8 -11.50 6.22 -4.16
CA ASP A 8 -11.26 7.35 -5.06
C ASP A 8 -12.17 8.57 -4.77
N ARG A 9 -13.04 8.49 -3.75
CA ARG A 9 -14.07 9.49 -3.49
C ARG A 9 -13.95 10.14 -2.11
N GLY A 10 -14.25 11.43 -2.05
CA GLY A 10 -14.40 12.19 -0.82
C GLY A 10 -13.10 12.82 -0.31
N ALA A 11 -13.25 13.97 0.36
CA ALA A 11 -12.11 14.79 0.79
C ALA A 11 -11.14 14.07 1.74
N LEU A 12 -11.65 13.19 2.61
CA LEU A 12 -10.82 12.44 3.54
C LEU A 12 -9.90 11.45 2.80
N MET A 13 -10.44 10.67 1.86
CA MET A 13 -9.63 9.70 1.11
C MET A 13 -8.58 10.39 0.25
N MET A 14 -8.91 11.55 -0.35
CA MET A 14 -7.92 12.36 -1.06
C MET A 14 -6.78 12.84 -0.16
N LYS A 15 -7.10 13.26 1.07
CA LYS A 15 -6.06 13.63 2.06
C LYS A 15 -5.18 12.45 2.41
N ILE A 16 -5.77 11.26 2.61
CA ILE A 16 -5.02 10.02 2.88
C ILE A 16 -4.14 9.64 1.68
N TYR A 17 -4.63 9.79 0.46
CA TYR A 17 -3.88 9.49 -0.76
C TYR A 17 -2.62 10.36 -0.88
N HIS A 18 -2.77 11.68 -0.70
CA HIS A 18 -1.61 12.58 -0.73
C HIS A 18 -0.67 12.35 0.47
N ALA A 19 -1.21 12.19 1.68
CA ALA A 19 -0.40 11.95 2.87
C ALA A 19 0.41 10.65 2.75
N SER A 20 -0.18 9.57 2.25
CA SER A 20 0.53 8.32 1.98
C SER A 20 1.56 8.47 0.87
N GLY A 21 1.29 9.27 -0.17
CA GLY A 21 2.28 9.61 -1.20
C GLY A 21 3.50 10.34 -0.63
N PHE A 22 3.29 11.37 0.19
CA PHE A 22 4.39 12.06 0.88
C PHE A 22 5.14 11.16 1.85
N ALA A 23 4.42 10.30 2.59
CA ALA A 23 5.04 9.32 3.46
C ALA A 23 5.95 8.37 2.68
N LEU A 24 5.49 7.83 1.54
CA LEU A 24 6.31 6.95 0.68
C LEU A 24 7.53 7.67 0.10
N ALA A 25 7.38 8.94 -0.31
CA ALA A 25 8.49 9.75 -0.79
C ALA A 25 9.61 9.93 0.23
N GLY A 26 9.30 9.92 1.54
CA GLY A 26 10.29 9.96 2.62
C GLY A 26 10.76 8.57 3.08
N LEU A 27 9.84 7.61 3.24
CA LEU A 27 10.12 6.29 3.79
C LEU A 27 11.03 5.45 2.88
N VAL A 28 10.86 5.54 1.55
CA VAL A 28 11.66 4.75 0.61
C VAL A 28 13.14 5.15 0.65
N PRO A 29 13.52 6.43 0.51
CA PRO A 29 14.92 6.85 0.70
C PRO A 29 15.47 6.52 2.10
N ALA A 30 14.66 6.69 3.15
CA ALA A 30 15.06 6.35 4.51
C ALA A 30 15.41 4.86 4.65
N ALA A 31 14.60 3.96 4.09
CA ALA A 31 14.88 2.54 4.07
C ALA A 31 16.17 2.19 3.29
N MET A 32 16.47 2.93 2.22
CA MET A 32 17.69 2.71 1.43
C MET A 32 18.97 3.02 2.21
N VAL A 33 18.98 4.09 3.02
CA VAL A 33 20.19 4.47 3.79
C VAL A 33 20.41 3.65 5.06
N ILE A 34 19.39 2.96 5.57
CA ILE A 34 19.49 2.14 6.80
C ILE A 34 20.00 0.73 6.45
N PRO A 35 21.21 0.32 6.89
CA PRO A 35 21.87 -0.89 6.37
C PRO A 35 21.02 -2.18 6.41
N GLY A 36 20.32 -2.44 7.51
CA GLY A 36 19.58 -3.69 7.74
C GLY A 36 18.05 -3.58 7.79
N GLY A 37 17.48 -2.39 7.56
CA GLY A 37 16.08 -2.09 7.91
C GLY A 37 15.87 -1.88 9.42
N VAL A 38 14.75 -1.26 9.78
CA VAL A 38 14.29 -1.11 11.17
C VAL A 38 12.77 -1.25 11.22
N LEU A 39 12.28 -1.97 12.23
CA LEU A 39 10.87 -2.36 12.34
C LEU A 39 9.87 -1.19 12.17
N PRO A 40 10.07 0.01 12.75
CA PRO A 40 9.13 1.11 12.56
C PRO A 40 8.99 1.55 11.09
N ILE A 41 10.09 1.59 10.35
CA ILE A 41 10.09 1.97 8.92
C ILE A 41 9.48 0.85 8.09
N ASP A 42 9.82 -0.40 8.39
CA ASP A 42 9.26 -1.56 7.69
C ASP A 42 7.74 -1.65 7.88
N LEU A 43 7.24 -1.44 9.10
CA LEU A 43 5.80 -1.39 9.37
C LEU A 43 5.12 -0.19 8.68
N ALA A 44 5.75 0.99 8.71
CA ALA A 44 5.21 2.16 8.02
C ALA A 44 5.11 1.94 6.50
N LEU A 45 6.15 1.37 5.87
CA LEU A 45 6.12 0.96 4.46
C LEU A 45 5.06 -0.12 4.22
N GLY A 46 4.95 -1.08 5.13
CA GLY A 46 3.96 -2.17 5.08
C GLY A 46 2.51 -1.71 5.05
N VAL A 47 2.23 -0.51 5.58
CA VAL A 47 0.89 0.11 5.55
C VAL A 47 0.77 1.15 4.43
N ALA A 48 1.74 2.05 4.29
CA ALA A 48 1.68 3.14 3.33
C ALA A 48 1.61 2.65 1.88
N LEU A 49 2.35 1.58 1.53
CA LEU A 49 2.36 1.00 0.19
C LEU A 49 0.97 0.46 -0.22
N PRO A 50 0.33 -0.45 0.54
CA PRO A 50 -1.01 -0.93 0.19
C PRO A 50 -2.07 0.16 0.24
N VAL A 51 -2.04 1.08 1.22
CA VAL A 51 -3.04 2.14 1.35
C VAL A 51 -2.99 3.10 0.16
N HIS A 52 -1.80 3.58 -0.21
CA HIS A 52 -1.62 4.46 -1.35
C HIS A 52 -2.09 3.77 -2.65
N SER A 53 -1.68 2.51 -2.83
CA SER A 53 -2.01 1.71 -4.01
C SER A 53 -3.51 1.39 -4.08
N HIS A 54 -4.18 1.12 -2.95
CA HIS A 54 -5.61 0.83 -2.92
C HIS A 54 -6.46 2.00 -3.41
N ILE A 55 -6.12 3.22 -2.98
CA ILE A 55 -6.78 4.44 -3.44
C ILE A 55 -6.42 4.71 -4.91
N GLY A 56 -5.15 4.59 -5.27
CA GLY A 56 -4.66 4.70 -6.65
C GLY A 56 -5.39 3.80 -7.63
N LEU A 57 -5.53 2.51 -7.29
CA LEU A 57 -6.21 1.52 -8.12
C LEU A 57 -7.73 1.73 -8.18
N ASN A 58 -8.34 2.39 -7.19
CA ASN A 58 -9.74 2.80 -7.28
C ASN A 58 -9.96 3.88 -8.35
N PHE A 59 -8.99 4.79 -8.58
CA PHE A 59 -9.06 5.71 -9.73
C PHE A 59 -9.02 4.93 -11.06
N VAL A 60 -8.12 3.96 -11.17
CA VAL A 60 -8.04 3.08 -12.37
C VAL A 60 -9.36 2.34 -12.60
N ILE A 61 -10.00 1.83 -11.54
CA ILE A 61 -11.30 1.18 -11.66
C ILE A 61 -12.36 2.18 -12.16
N SER A 62 -12.39 3.39 -11.63
CA SER A 62 -13.34 4.42 -12.07
C SER A 62 -13.13 4.85 -13.52
N ASP A 63 -11.89 4.87 -14.00
CA ASP A 63 -11.56 5.32 -15.36
C ASP A 63 -11.83 4.24 -16.42
N TYR A 64 -11.56 2.96 -16.11
CA TYR A 64 -11.48 1.92 -17.13
C TYR A 64 -12.43 0.73 -16.96
N VAL A 65 -13.00 0.51 -15.77
CA VAL A 65 -13.82 -0.68 -15.51
C VAL A 65 -15.30 -0.39 -15.80
N PRO A 66 -16.00 -1.23 -16.59
CA PRO A 66 -17.43 -1.03 -16.86
C PRO A 66 -18.27 -0.97 -15.58
N LYS A 67 -19.22 -0.03 -15.54
CA LYS A 67 -20.05 0.24 -14.35
C LYS A 67 -20.77 -0.99 -13.79
N ALA A 68 -21.15 -1.93 -14.65
CA ALA A 68 -21.83 -3.16 -14.26
C ALA A 68 -20.96 -4.08 -13.38
N VAL A 69 -19.64 -4.08 -13.57
CA VAL A 69 -18.71 -4.96 -12.83
C VAL A 69 -17.86 -4.20 -11.80
N ALA A 70 -17.82 -2.88 -11.86
CA ALA A 70 -17.02 -2.05 -10.95
C ALA A 70 -17.23 -2.32 -9.45
N PRO A 71 -18.46 -2.59 -8.92
CA PRO A 71 -18.63 -2.94 -7.52
C PRO A 71 -17.92 -4.24 -7.12
N ALA A 72 -18.00 -5.27 -7.97
CA ALA A 72 -17.32 -6.54 -7.74
C ALA A 72 -15.80 -6.38 -7.82
N THR A 73 -15.30 -5.61 -8.81
CA THR A 73 -13.87 -5.31 -8.95
C THR A 73 -13.32 -4.57 -7.72
N ARG A 74 -14.07 -3.60 -7.18
CA ARG A 74 -13.71 -2.88 -5.94
C ARG A 74 -13.64 -3.80 -4.73
N ALA A 75 -14.60 -4.70 -4.60
CA ALA A 75 -14.58 -5.71 -3.53
C ALA A 75 -13.37 -6.65 -3.66
N GLY A 76 -13.05 -7.09 -4.88
CA GLY A 76 -11.86 -7.88 -5.17
C GLY A 76 -10.56 -7.13 -4.82
N LEU A 77 -10.45 -5.86 -5.22
CA LEU A 77 -9.32 -5.00 -4.87
C LEU A 77 -9.15 -4.85 -3.36
N LEU A 78 -10.25 -4.68 -2.62
CA LEU A 78 -10.20 -4.63 -1.15
C LEU A 78 -9.66 -5.96 -0.58
N GLY A 79 -10.13 -7.10 -1.09
CA GLY A 79 -9.59 -8.42 -0.72
C GLY A 79 -8.08 -8.53 -0.95
N VAL A 80 -7.60 -8.15 -2.13
CA VAL A 80 -6.17 -8.12 -2.47
C VAL A 80 -5.39 -7.19 -1.55
N THR A 81 -5.95 -6.04 -1.21
CA THR A 81 -5.33 -5.06 -0.31
C THR A 81 -5.17 -5.63 1.09
N CYS A 82 -6.20 -6.26 1.64
CA CYS A 82 -6.15 -6.93 2.93
C CYS A 82 -5.11 -8.06 2.96
N LEU A 83 -5.06 -8.89 1.91
CA LEU A 83 -4.07 -9.95 1.79
C LEU A 83 -2.65 -9.39 1.71
N THR A 84 -2.45 -8.29 0.98
CA THR A 84 -1.15 -7.61 0.89
C THR A 84 -0.72 -7.05 2.24
N LEU A 85 -1.62 -6.36 2.95
CA LEU A 85 -1.35 -5.87 4.31
C LEU A 85 -0.97 -7.01 5.26
N ALA A 86 -1.70 -8.12 5.24
CA ALA A 86 -1.39 -9.28 6.07
C ALA A 86 -0.03 -9.92 5.71
N GLY A 87 0.28 -10.04 4.42
CA GLY A 87 1.56 -10.56 3.93
C GLY A 87 2.74 -9.67 4.34
N LEU A 88 2.61 -8.35 4.20
CA LEU A 88 3.65 -7.40 4.61
C LEU A 88 3.82 -7.35 6.13
N LEU A 89 2.72 -7.40 6.89
CA LEU A 89 2.78 -7.50 8.35
C LEU A 89 3.53 -8.77 8.78
N LYS A 90 3.20 -9.92 8.18
CA LYS A 90 3.90 -11.18 8.42
C LYS A 90 5.39 -11.06 8.10
N LEU A 91 5.74 -10.50 6.94
CA LEU A 91 7.13 -10.30 6.52
C LEU A 91 7.90 -9.42 7.51
N ASN A 92 7.26 -8.38 8.04
CA ASN A 92 7.88 -7.42 8.95
C ASN A 92 8.04 -7.95 10.38
N VAL A 93 7.09 -8.77 10.87
CA VAL A 93 7.09 -9.26 12.26
C VAL A 93 7.75 -10.63 12.39
N GLN A 94 7.63 -11.50 11.38
CA GLN A 94 8.12 -12.88 11.41
C GLN A 94 9.24 -13.14 10.40
N GLY A 95 9.47 -12.23 9.46
CA GLY A 95 10.54 -12.30 8.47
C GLY A 95 11.65 -11.29 8.75
N GLU A 96 12.41 -10.99 7.72
CA GLU A 96 13.55 -10.06 7.83
C GLU A 96 13.18 -8.58 7.60
N GLY A 97 11.90 -8.28 7.37
CA GLY A 97 11.43 -6.93 7.02
C GLY A 97 11.53 -6.60 5.54
N VAL A 98 10.65 -5.71 5.07
CA VAL A 98 10.57 -5.33 3.65
C VAL A 98 11.87 -4.70 3.15
N THR A 99 12.52 -3.86 3.96
CA THR A 99 13.77 -3.18 3.60
C THR A 99 14.89 -4.16 3.33
N LYS A 100 15.15 -5.07 4.27
CA LYS A 100 16.22 -6.06 4.13
C LYS A 100 15.92 -7.05 3.01
N THR A 101 14.65 -7.41 2.84
CA THR A 101 14.20 -8.26 1.72
C THR A 101 14.53 -7.62 0.37
N ALA A 102 14.19 -6.35 0.18
CA ALA A 102 14.50 -5.63 -1.06
C ALA A 102 16.01 -5.52 -1.31
N LYS A 103 16.80 -5.21 -0.28
CA LYS A 103 18.27 -5.12 -0.39
C LYS A 103 18.91 -6.46 -0.72
N ARG A 104 18.49 -7.53 -0.06
CA ARG A 104 18.97 -8.88 -0.35
C ARG A 104 18.66 -9.29 -1.78
N LEU A 105 17.48 -8.93 -2.29
CA LEU A 105 17.10 -9.19 -3.68
C LEU A 105 18.03 -8.46 -4.66
N TRP A 106 18.47 -7.25 -4.33
CA TRP A 106 19.35 -6.44 -5.18
C TRP A 106 20.82 -6.89 -5.18
N THR A 107 21.27 -7.53 -4.10
CA THR A 107 22.65 -8.04 -3.98
C THR A 107 22.81 -9.49 -4.46
N LYS A 108 21.73 -10.10 -4.94
CA LYS A 108 21.75 -11.39 -5.62
C LYS A 108 21.94 -11.19 -7.11
#